data_AF-A0A6A6V0G4-F1
#
_entry.id   AF-A0A6A6V0G4-F1
#
_cell.length_a   1.000
_cell.length_b   1.000
_cell.length_c   1.000
_cell.angle_alpha   90.00
_cell.angle_beta   90.00
_cell.angle_gamma   90.00
#
_symmetry.space_group_name_H-M   'P 1'
#
loop_
_entity.id
_entity.type
_entity.pdbx_description
1 polymer ?
#
loop_
_entity_poly.entity_id
_entity_poly.type
_entity_poly.pdbx_seq_one_letter_code
_entity_poly.pdbx_strand_id
1 'polypeptide(L)'
;MAPSTLTSLPMELICMVASHLSTSEYGSLRLTCKHVESQLFADFTKEFFTKRQFMLTHFSLKTLVDISKHPTFKKRLTHVILGMELFAAQPGDSTQREKLDRYRDGYNDQVFLLNTGMDRELLTEAFKNLENLQAVGLRDYSAAGRKRDGTGWHSYGLTTIRTETGFYLDTRCRTDNGASFYPRYLQILLYALGKANSSPRAIEAIFRTVHSYNMGPDLHIPDFVEPIIQPVLQQLQSLDLKVNLREDVGQNTYHQTYQPHACYGLNLRKFLGRLSNLTHLRLNFRPYQAAETDSFLQWFSRMPDQNTTDTGAATTTATVSYLPPPILLPHLRKLDLGSLDVEWHALCAVVEKYASSLEGLSLWRVQLVPLGGNLTGPRPMHWRFFFWSLAQIPRLQLKELMVGMVKQCVAEPNRSLASIHVGFKPPALQPTDYPNSMRNDDDDNDKEVPTEEEWSKCDPRVEYKNINSLQGVLEELASRLVVNWPKERPSVPIHVDSNSDEDEDEDGSQDDEEGDEDFDVDEDSEIDVAAMLMV
;
A
#
# COMPACT_ATOMS: atom_id res chain seq x y z
N MET A 1 54.03 3.89 -27.98
CA MET A 1 52.72 3.29 -27.65
C MET A 1 51.79 4.45 -27.34
N ALA A 2 50.64 4.57 -28.01
CA ALA A 2 49.65 5.57 -27.63
C ALA A 2 49.11 5.21 -26.23
N PRO A 3 48.97 6.18 -25.31
CA PRO A 3 48.44 5.90 -23.98
C PRO A 3 46.98 5.41 -24.10
N SER A 4 46.65 4.33 -23.40
CA SER A 4 45.28 3.86 -23.28
C SER A 4 44.44 4.92 -22.56
N THR A 5 43.45 5.49 -23.25
CA THR A 5 42.52 6.48 -22.68
C THR A 5 41.21 5.82 -22.29
N LEU A 6 40.46 6.42 -21.37
CA LEU A 6 39.13 5.93 -20.99
C LEU A 6 38.19 5.75 -22.21
N THR A 7 38.26 6.67 -23.17
CA THR A 7 37.48 6.63 -24.42
C THR A 7 37.88 5.52 -25.39
N SER A 8 39.00 4.84 -25.15
CA SER A 8 39.42 3.67 -25.94
C SER A 8 38.87 2.35 -25.40
N LEU A 9 38.23 2.36 -24.23
CA LEU A 9 37.61 1.18 -23.65
C LEU A 9 36.27 0.85 -24.35
N PRO A 10 35.92 -0.44 -24.48
CA PRO A 10 34.57 -0.86 -24.85
C PRO A 10 33.52 -0.30 -23.88
N MET A 11 32.32 -0.05 -24.40
CA MET A 11 31.20 0.52 -23.64
C MET A 11 30.90 -0.31 -22.38
N GLU A 12 30.99 -1.63 -22.47
CA GLU A 12 30.72 -2.55 -21.36
C GLU A 12 31.66 -2.29 -20.17
N LEU A 13 32.94 -1.98 -20.43
CA LEU A 13 33.91 -1.66 -19.38
C LEU A 13 33.63 -0.28 -18.77
N ILE A 14 33.19 0.68 -19.58
CA ILE A 14 32.85 2.02 -19.10
C ILE A 14 31.59 1.97 -18.23
N CYS A 15 30.57 1.21 -18.62
CA CYS A 15 29.39 0.93 -17.81
C CYS A 15 29.75 0.20 -16.51
N MET A 16 30.68 -0.76 -16.56
CA MET A 16 31.14 -1.48 -15.37
C MET A 16 31.84 -0.54 -14.38
N VAL A 17 32.78 0.29 -14.85
CA VAL A 17 33.41 1.33 -14.02
C VAL A 17 32.35 2.26 -13.43
N ALA A 18 31.44 2.75 -14.28
CA ALA A 18 30.36 3.62 -13.85
C ALA A 18 29.45 2.97 -12.79
N SER A 19 29.26 1.64 -12.80
CA SER A 19 28.41 0.95 -11.82
C SER A 19 28.97 0.95 -10.39
N HIS A 20 30.26 1.22 -10.21
CA HIS A 20 30.93 1.31 -8.91
C HIS A 20 31.06 2.73 -8.37
N LEU A 21 30.64 3.74 -9.14
CA LEU A 21 30.73 5.14 -8.73
C LEU A 21 29.55 5.53 -7.84
N SER A 22 29.74 6.50 -6.95
CA SER A 22 28.62 7.19 -6.32
C SER A 22 27.77 7.95 -7.32
N THR A 23 26.57 8.37 -6.93
CA THR A 23 25.67 9.16 -7.79
C THR A 23 26.35 10.45 -8.29
N SER A 24 27.04 11.18 -7.40
CA SER A 24 27.79 12.40 -7.75
C SER A 24 28.96 12.13 -8.72
N GLU A 25 29.75 11.09 -8.45
CA GLU A 25 30.87 10.70 -9.31
C GLU A 25 30.40 10.23 -10.69
N TYR A 26 29.28 9.52 -10.76
CA TYR A 26 28.71 9.09 -12.03
C TYR A 26 28.19 10.26 -12.87
N GLY A 27 27.54 11.24 -12.22
CA GLY A 27 27.18 12.50 -12.85
C GLY A 27 28.41 13.23 -13.41
N SER A 28 29.46 13.34 -12.59
CA SER A 28 30.72 13.97 -12.98
C SER A 28 31.40 13.24 -14.15
N LEU A 29 31.47 11.90 -14.11
CA LEU A 29 32.01 11.07 -15.18
C LEU A 29 31.27 11.32 -16.49
N ARG A 30 29.94 11.33 -16.45
CA ARG A 30 29.09 11.56 -17.63
C ARG A 30 29.36 12.93 -18.26
N LEU A 31 29.65 13.93 -17.45
CA LEU A 31 29.92 15.30 -17.91
C LEU A 31 31.36 15.53 -18.42
N THR A 32 32.25 14.54 -18.32
CA THR A 32 33.65 14.72 -18.75
C THR A 32 33.81 14.95 -20.26
N CYS A 33 33.06 14.22 -21.11
CA CYS A 33 33.04 14.45 -22.55
C CYS A 33 31.79 13.84 -23.22
N LYS A 34 31.44 14.33 -24.42
CA LYS A 34 30.27 13.87 -25.19
C LYS A 34 30.29 12.38 -25.53
N HIS A 35 31.49 11.80 -25.69
CA HIS A 35 31.61 10.37 -26.01
C HIS A 35 31.19 9.50 -24.81
N VAL A 36 31.73 9.80 -23.62
CA VAL A 36 31.39 9.11 -22.38
C VAL A 36 29.92 9.33 -22.03
N GLU A 37 29.42 10.56 -22.21
CA GLU A 37 28.00 10.89 -22.07
C GLU A 37 27.13 9.95 -22.92
N SER A 38 27.42 9.85 -24.22
CA SER A 38 26.62 9.05 -25.15
C SER A 38 26.60 7.56 -24.82
N GLN A 39 27.70 7.03 -24.28
CA GLN A 39 27.82 5.63 -23.88
C GLN A 39 27.02 5.32 -22.61
N LEU A 40 27.05 6.24 -21.64
CA LEU A 40 26.42 6.07 -20.34
C LEU A 40 24.95 6.51 -20.33
N PHE A 41 24.50 7.25 -21.34
CA PHE A 41 23.18 7.89 -21.35
C PHE A 41 22.02 6.91 -21.17
N ALA A 42 22.09 5.72 -21.79
CA ALA A 42 21.03 4.73 -21.69
C ALA A 42 20.86 4.21 -20.25
N ASP A 43 21.96 3.86 -19.60
CA ASP A 43 21.95 3.38 -18.21
C ASP A 43 21.58 4.50 -17.25
N PHE A 44 22.14 5.69 -17.46
CA PHE A 44 21.81 6.89 -16.68
C PHE A 44 20.31 7.21 -16.73
N THR A 45 19.72 7.26 -17.92
CA THR A 45 18.28 7.56 -18.03
C THR A 45 17.39 6.46 -17.47
N LYS A 46 17.80 5.20 -17.57
CA LYS A 46 17.10 4.08 -16.94
C LYS A 46 17.13 4.18 -15.41
N GLU A 47 18.29 4.52 -14.85
CA GLU A 47 18.49 4.64 -13.40
C GLU A 47 17.79 5.87 -12.80
N PHE A 48 17.88 7.01 -13.49
CA PHE A 48 17.49 8.32 -12.96
C PHE A 48 16.27 8.93 -13.61
N PHE A 49 15.68 8.37 -14.67
CA PHE A 49 14.55 9.00 -15.36
C PHE A 49 13.39 8.07 -15.66
N THR A 50 13.45 6.76 -15.36
CA THR A 50 12.29 5.87 -15.56
C THR A 50 11.16 6.08 -14.57
N LYS A 51 11.50 6.16 -13.28
CA LYS A 51 10.56 6.39 -12.18
C LYS A 51 11.07 7.55 -11.33
N ARG A 52 10.27 8.61 -11.23
CA ARG A 52 10.60 9.80 -10.42
C ARG A 52 9.47 10.27 -9.51
N GLN A 53 9.85 10.91 -8.41
CA GLN A 53 9.05 11.29 -7.26
C GLN A 53 9.36 12.75 -7.02
N PHE A 54 8.32 13.54 -6.93
CA PHE A 54 8.36 14.98 -6.90
C PHE A 54 7.57 15.47 -5.71
N MET A 55 8.13 16.43 -4.98
CA MET A 55 7.37 17.15 -3.97
C MET A 55 6.31 18.03 -4.64
N LEU A 56 5.23 18.29 -3.91
CA LEU A 56 4.22 19.27 -4.31
C LEU A 56 4.67 20.69 -3.92
N THR A 57 5.78 21.14 -4.51
CA THR A 57 6.34 22.49 -4.37
C THR A 57 6.56 23.09 -5.75
N HIS A 58 6.56 24.42 -5.86
CA HIS A 58 6.74 25.10 -7.14
C HIS A 58 8.05 24.69 -7.83
N PHE A 59 9.16 24.68 -7.08
CA PHE A 59 10.47 24.26 -7.58
C PHE A 59 10.44 22.84 -8.18
N SER A 60 9.91 21.88 -7.41
CA SER A 60 9.87 20.47 -7.82
C SER A 60 8.98 20.24 -9.04
N LEU A 61 7.77 20.81 -9.07
CA LEU A 61 6.86 20.67 -10.21
C LEU A 61 7.36 21.39 -11.46
N LYS A 62 8.03 22.54 -11.30
CA LYS A 62 8.66 23.24 -12.42
C LYS A 62 9.77 22.39 -13.05
N THR A 63 10.58 21.70 -12.24
CA THR A 63 11.56 20.74 -12.75
C THR A 63 10.90 19.59 -13.51
N LEU A 64 9.77 19.06 -13.03
CA LEU A 64 9.00 18.06 -13.78
C LEU A 64 8.54 18.60 -15.14
N VAL A 65 8.07 19.84 -15.21
CA VAL A 65 7.73 20.51 -16.48
C VAL A 65 8.95 20.60 -17.40
N ASP A 66 10.11 20.99 -16.89
CA ASP A 66 11.33 21.10 -17.68
C ASP A 66 11.80 19.74 -18.23
N ILE A 67 11.73 18.68 -17.42
CA ILE A 67 11.97 17.30 -17.85
C ILE A 67 10.98 16.89 -18.95
N SER A 68 9.70 17.23 -18.78
CA SER A 68 8.64 16.88 -19.73
C SER A 68 8.81 17.55 -21.09
N LYS A 69 9.45 18.73 -21.14
CA LYS A 69 9.74 19.46 -22.37
C LYS A 69 11.08 19.08 -22.99
N HIS A 70 11.96 18.42 -22.23
CA HIS A 70 13.28 18.05 -22.70
C HIS A 70 13.19 17.06 -23.89
N PRO A 71 13.93 17.27 -25.00
CA PRO A 71 13.81 16.46 -26.21
C PRO A 71 13.98 14.96 -25.99
N THR A 72 14.85 14.59 -25.05
CA THR A 72 15.25 13.20 -24.81
C THR A 72 14.66 12.62 -23.53
N PHE A 73 14.52 13.40 -22.45
CA PHE A 73 14.10 12.85 -21.15
C PHE A 73 12.59 12.64 -21.04
N LYS A 74 11.77 13.40 -21.78
CA LYS A 74 10.31 13.24 -21.80
C LYS A 74 9.83 11.83 -22.17
N LYS A 75 10.64 11.10 -22.96
CA LYS A 75 10.37 9.72 -23.39
C LYS A 75 10.84 8.67 -22.38
N ARG A 76 11.67 9.06 -21.40
CA ARG A 76 12.26 8.14 -20.43
C ARG A 76 11.40 8.01 -19.18
N LEU A 77 10.67 9.05 -18.83
CA LEU A 77 9.81 9.08 -17.65
C LEU A 77 8.50 8.34 -17.89
N THR A 78 8.40 7.14 -17.34
CA THR A 78 7.24 6.26 -17.44
C THR A 78 6.40 6.23 -16.17
N HIS A 79 6.99 6.64 -15.03
CA HIS A 79 6.32 6.60 -13.73
C HIS A 79 6.60 7.89 -12.95
N VAL A 80 5.54 8.64 -12.60
CA VAL A 80 5.62 9.87 -11.81
C VAL A 80 4.92 9.68 -10.46
N ILE A 81 5.60 9.96 -9.36
CA ILE A 81 5.07 9.90 -8.01
C ILE A 81 5.00 11.32 -7.44
N LEU A 82 3.93 11.64 -6.73
CA LEU A 82 3.90 12.78 -5.84
C LEU A 82 4.20 12.32 -4.43
N GLY A 83 5.23 12.92 -3.86
CA GLY A 83 5.53 12.79 -2.45
C GLY A 83 4.60 13.68 -1.63
N MET A 84 4.23 13.19 -0.45
CA MET A 84 3.33 13.86 0.49
C MET A 84 4.09 14.71 1.53
N GLU A 85 5.33 15.10 1.23
CA GLU A 85 6.10 15.99 2.08
C GLU A 85 5.50 17.40 2.07
N LEU A 86 5.30 17.95 3.27
CA LEU A 86 4.67 19.25 3.48
C LEU A 86 5.50 20.07 4.47
N PHE A 87 5.56 21.38 4.24
CA PHE A 87 6.06 22.31 5.23
C PHE A 87 5.07 22.41 6.39
N ALA A 88 5.54 22.21 7.62
CA ALA A 88 4.79 22.53 8.83
C ALA A 88 4.72 24.05 9.03
N ALA A 89 3.58 24.56 9.52
CA ALA A 89 3.39 25.99 9.78
C ALA A 89 4.38 26.54 10.82
N GLN A 90 4.74 25.70 11.79
CA GLN A 90 5.77 25.99 12.77
C GLN A 90 6.92 25.01 12.56
N PRO A 91 8.04 25.44 11.95
CA PRO A 91 9.26 24.65 12.01
C PRO A 91 9.69 24.51 13.48
N GLY A 92 10.45 23.46 13.80
CA GLY A 92 11.12 23.36 15.09
C GLY A 92 12.03 24.56 15.39
N ASP A 93 12.50 24.66 16.63
CA ASP A 93 13.37 25.77 17.03
C ASP A 93 14.71 25.73 16.28
N SER A 94 15.08 26.86 15.66
CA SER A 94 16.41 27.09 15.10
C SER A 94 16.94 28.44 15.52
N THR A 95 18.21 28.48 15.88
CA THR A 95 18.90 29.72 16.25
C THR A 95 19.35 30.53 15.03
N GLN A 96 19.27 29.95 13.82
CA GLN A 96 19.70 30.56 12.57
C GLN A 96 18.52 31.20 11.83
N ARG A 97 18.39 32.53 11.97
CA ARG A 97 17.26 33.28 11.42
C ARG A 97 17.10 33.15 9.90
N GLU A 98 18.19 33.15 9.14
CA GLU A 98 18.15 33.02 7.68
C GLU A 98 17.56 31.69 7.22
N LYS A 99 17.87 30.60 7.93
CA LYS A 99 17.31 29.27 7.66
C LYS A 99 15.82 29.19 7.96
N LEU A 100 15.39 29.83 9.05
CA LEU A 100 13.97 29.95 9.39
C LEU A 100 13.20 30.79 8.36
N ASP A 101 13.78 31.89 7.90
CA ASP A 101 13.15 32.74 6.89
C ASP A 101 13.02 31.99 5.55
N ARG A 102 14.07 31.27 5.11
CA ARG A 102 14.02 30.36 3.94
C ARG A 102 12.93 29.29 4.07
N TYR A 103 12.82 28.67 5.24
CA TYR A 103 11.78 27.67 5.50
C TYR A 103 10.37 28.28 5.41
N ARG A 104 10.17 29.47 5.98
CA ARG A 104 8.90 30.20 5.92
C ARG A 104 8.52 30.59 4.49
N ASP A 105 9.49 31.01 3.68
CA ASP A 105 9.27 31.28 2.26
C ASP A 105 8.80 30.01 1.55
N GLY A 106 9.47 28.86 1.76
CA GLY A 106 9.05 27.57 1.22
C GLY A 106 7.64 27.13 1.65
N TYR A 107 7.29 27.33 2.93
CA TYR A 107 5.94 27.10 3.45
C TYR A 107 4.91 27.97 2.73
N ASN A 108 5.15 29.28 2.64
CA ASN A 108 4.24 30.23 2.01
C ASN A 108 4.05 29.92 0.52
N ASP A 109 5.13 29.57 -0.18
CA ASP A 109 5.09 29.18 -1.59
C ASP A 109 4.29 27.89 -1.80
N GLN A 110 4.46 26.88 -0.93
CA GLN A 110 3.68 25.65 -1.02
C GLN A 110 2.19 25.89 -0.75
N VAL A 111 1.86 26.70 0.27
CA VAL A 111 0.47 27.09 0.57
C VAL A 111 -0.13 27.87 -0.59
N PHE A 112 0.61 28.82 -1.16
CA PHE A 112 0.17 29.60 -2.31
C PHE A 112 -0.09 28.72 -3.54
N LEU A 113 0.84 27.81 -3.86
CA LEU A 113 0.72 26.85 -4.95
C LEU A 113 -0.59 26.04 -4.85
N LEU A 114 -0.87 25.51 -3.66
CA LEU A 114 -2.05 24.68 -3.37
C LEU A 114 -3.36 25.48 -3.42
N ASN A 115 -3.38 26.69 -2.86
CA ASN A 115 -4.59 27.50 -2.79
C ASN A 115 -4.96 28.16 -4.11
N THR A 116 -3.99 28.43 -4.98
CA THR A 116 -4.23 29.04 -6.31
C THR A 116 -4.54 28.01 -7.39
N GLY A 117 -4.23 26.73 -7.15
CA GLY A 117 -4.39 25.68 -8.15
C GLY A 117 -3.24 25.59 -9.16
N MET A 118 -2.15 26.32 -8.94
CA MET A 118 -0.96 26.32 -9.80
C MET A 118 -0.27 24.94 -9.84
N ASP A 119 -0.43 24.15 -8.78
CA ASP A 119 -0.04 22.73 -8.74
C ASP A 119 -0.67 21.93 -9.91
N ARG A 120 -1.98 22.08 -10.11
CA ARG A 120 -2.73 21.41 -11.17
C ARG A 120 -2.30 21.90 -12.54
N GLU A 121 -1.97 23.19 -12.69
CA GLU A 121 -1.50 23.74 -13.96
C GLU A 121 -0.14 23.19 -14.37
N LEU A 122 0.83 23.18 -13.44
CA LEU A 122 2.16 22.62 -13.69
C LEU A 122 2.10 21.12 -13.98
N LEU A 123 1.30 20.36 -13.22
CA LEU A 123 1.08 18.93 -13.47
C LEU A 123 0.40 18.67 -14.82
N THR A 124 -0.61 19.46 -15.16
CA THR A 124 -1.30 19.36 -16.47
C THR A 124 -0.30 19.60 -17.61
N GLU A 125 0.54 20.64 -17.49
CA GLU A 125 1.56 20.94 -18.47
C GLU A 125 2.58 19.80 -18.60
N ALA A 126 3.04 19.25 -17.48
CA ALA A 126 3.95 18.12 -17.50
C ALA A 126 3.34 16.88 -18.17
N PHE A 127 2.16 16.44 -17.71
CA PHE A 127 1.50 15.23 -18.20
C PHE A 127 1.11 15.30 -19.67
N LYS A 128 0.87 16.51 -20.20
CA LYS A 128 0.62 16.73 -21.63
C LYS A 128 1.83 16.36 -22.51
N ASN A 129 3.06 16.49 -21.98
CA ASN A 129 4.28 16.27 -22.75
C ASN A 129 4.91 14.88 -22.51
N LEU A 130 4.52 14.17 -21.45
CA LEU A 130 5.04 12.84 -21.11
C LEU A 130 4.36 11.72 -21.91
N GLU A 131 4.80 11.55 -23.15
CA GLU A 131 4.26 10.60 -24.13
C GLU A 131 4.33 9.11 -23.73
N ASN A 132 5.24 8.73 -22.83
CA ASN A 132 5.41 7.34 -22.38
C ASN A 132 4.92 7.09 -20.94
N LEU A 133 4.18 8.03 -20.34
CA LEU A 133 3.68 7.88 -18.98
C LEU A 133 2.76 6.66 -18.85
N GLN A 134 3.17 5.68 -18.06
CA GLN A 134 2.42 4.43 -17.82
C GLN A 134 1.75 4.41 -16.45
N ALA A 135 2.34 5.08 -15.46
CA ALA A 135 1.89 5.03 -14.09
C ALA A 135 2.05 6.39 -13.39
N VAL A 136 1.10 6.71 -12.53
CA VAL A 136 1.28 7.77 -11.53
C VAL A 136 1.09 7.21 -10.14
N GLY A 137 1.67 7.86 -9.13
CA GLY A 137 1.49 7.42 -7.76
C GLY A 137 1.58 8.51 -6.71
N LEU A 138 1.20 8.13 -5.48
CA LEU A 138 1.25 8.92 -4.26
C LEU A 138 2.04 8.13 -3.22
N ARG A 139 2.95 8.80 -2.51
CA ARG A 139 3.77 8.20 -1.45
C ARG A 139 4.03 9.17 -0.32
N ASP A 140 4.08 8.63 0.89
CA ASP A 140 4.46 9.32 2.13
C ASP A 140 5.82 8.84 2.67
N TYR A 141 6.60 8.14 1.85
CA TYR A 141 7.87 7.59 2.26
C TYR A 141 8.88 7.69 1.13
N SER A 142 10.15 7.70 1.52
CA SER A 142 11.27 7.60 0.59
C SER A 142 11.54 6.12 0.32
N ALA A 143 11.65 5.74 -0.96
CA ALA A 143 11.79 4.33 -1.31
C ALA A 143 13.19 3.82 -0.93
N ALA A 144 13.29 2.57 -0.48
CA ALA A 144 14.59 1.92 -0.29
C ALA A 144 15.39 1.94 -1.61
N GLY A 145 16.70 2.16 -1.47
CA GLY A 145 17.55 2.89 -2.41
C GLY A 145 17.62 2.43 -3.86
N ARG A 146 18.31 3.26 -4.65
CA ARG A 146 18.94 2.82 -5.89
C ARG A 146 20.06 1.83 -5.54
N LYS A 147 20.52 1.06 -6.53
CA LYS A 147 21.71 0.20 -6.35
C LYS A 147 22.96 0.97 -5.91
N ARG A 148 22.94 2.30 -6.06
CA ARG A 148 24.03 3.23 -5.83
C ARG A 148 23.79 4.00 -4.54
N ASP A 149 24.86 4.22 -3.79
CA ASP A 149 24.93 4.99 -2.52
C ASP A 149 24.19 4.41 -1.31
N GLY A 150 23.42 3.32 -1.46
CA GLY A 150 22.70 2.71 -0.32
C GLY A 150 21.62 3.60 0.30
N THR A 151 21.50 4.85 -0.15
CA THR A 151 20.56 5.84 0.36
C THR A 151 19.18 5.66 -0.23
N GLY A 152 18.16 6.00 0.56
CA GLY A 152 16.79 6.04 0.12
C GLY A 152 16.61 7.02 -1.05
N TRP A 153 15.67 6.72 -1.94
CA TRP A 153 15.32 7.64 -3.01
C TRP A 153 14.15 8.55 -2.56
N HIS A 154 14.48 9.84 -2.43
CA HIS A 154 13.60 10.91 -1.97
C HIS A 154 12.89 11.66 -3.11
N SER A 155 11.86 12.42 -2.73
CA SER A 155 11.24 13.41 -3.62
C SER A 155 12.23 14.49 -4.04
N TYR A 156 12.18 14.89 -5.31
CA TYR A 156 13.02 15.97 -5.83
C TYR A 156 12.76 17.29 -5.09
N GLY A 157 13.83 17.96 -4.65
CA GLY A 157 13.80 19.18 -3.85
C GLY A 157 13.89 18.96 -2.35
N LEU A 158 13.71 17.73 -1.84
CA LEU A 158 13.75 17.47 -0.39
C LEU A 158 15.15 17.72 0.19
N THR A 159 16.19 17.21 -0.48
CA THR A 159 17.59 17.39 -0.06
C THR A 159 18.01 18.85 -0.18
N THR A 160 17.58 19.56 -1.23
CA THR A 160 17.77 21.01 -1.36
C THR A 160 17.18 21.76 -0.18
N ILE A 161 15.92 21.48 0.19
CA ILE A 161 15.28 22.13 1.35
C ILE A 161 16.04 21.80 2.64
N ARG A 162 16.43 20.55 2.86
CA ARG A 162 17.24 20.14 4.03
C ARG A 162 18.57 20.89 4.08
N THR A 163 19.25 21.03 2.95
CA THR A 163 20.55 21.70 2.85
C THR A 163 20.42 23.20 3.11
N GLU A 164 19.43 23.86 2.50
CA GLU A 164 19.25 25.30 2.62
C GLU A 164 18.69 25.72 3.99
N THR A 165 17.80 24.91 4.56
CA THR A 165 17.04 25.28 5.77
C THR A 165 17.49 24.53 7.02
N GLY A 166 18.21 23.42 6.89
CA GLY A 166 18.57 22.54 8.00
C GLY A 166 17.40 21.77 8.62
N PHE A 167 16.18 21.91 8.10
CA PHE A 167 14.99 21.24 8.62
C PHE A 167 14.63 20.01 7.79
N TYR A 168 14.07 19.01 8.48
CA TYR A 168 13.44 17.87 7.84
C TYR A 168 11.97 18.18 7.63
N LEU A 169 11.48 17.85 6.45
CA LEU A 169 10.03 17.83 6.21
C LEU A 169 9.49 16.49 6.68
N ASP A 170 8.49 16.55 7.54
CA ASP A 170 7.74 15.36 7.91
C ASP A 170 6.64 15.12 6.87
N THR A 171 6.37 13.84 6.61
CA THR A 171 5.20 13.40 5.84
C THR A 171 3.96 13.30 6.74
N ARG A 172 4.16 13.30 8.06
CA ARG A 172 3.12 13.39 9.07
C ARG A 172 2.72 14.85 9.26
N CYS A 173 1.75 15.32 8.49
CA CYS A 173 1.12 16.61 8.76
C CYS A 173 0.33 16.57 10.07
N ARG A 174 0.91 17.10 11.16
CA ARG A 174 0.13 17.63 12.28
C ARG A 174 -0.14 19.09 11.97
N THR A 175 -1.41 19.45 11.79
CA THR A 175 -1.80 20.85 11.86
C THR A 175 -2.03 21.22 13.33
N ASP A 176 -1.63 22.43 13.71
CA ASP A 176 -1.73 22.94 15.09
C ASP A 176 -3.17 22.94 15.66
N ASN A 177 -4.19 22.81 14.78
CA ASN A 177 -5.61 22.94 15.14
C ASN A 177 -6.43 21.64 14.94
N GLY A 178 -5.81 20.49 14.67
CA GLY A 178 -6.52 19.23 14.42
C GLY A 178 -7.34 19.18 13.11
N ALA A 179 -7.56 20.32 12.44
CA ALA A 179 -8.11 20.39 11.10
C ALA A 179 -7.04 19.97 10.10
N SER A 180 -7.09 18.72 9.65
CA SER A 180 -6.11 18.19 8.71
C SER A 180 -6.29 18.84 7.33
N PHE A 181 -5.43 19.79 6.96
CA PHE A 181 -5.27 20.20 5.58
C PHE A 181 -4.42 19.13 4.87
N TYR A 182 -5.03 17.99 4.58
CA TYR A 182 -4.44 17.07 3.63
C TYR A 182 -4.76 17.61 2.23
N PRO A 183 -3.73 17.96 1.42
CA PRO A 183 -3.94 18.21 0.02
C PRO A 183 -4.68 17.03 -0.60
N ARG A 184 -5.64 17.32 -1.47
CA ARG A 184 -6.44 16.28 -2.15
C ARG A 184 -5.62 15.66 -3.29
N TYR A 185 -4.53 15.00 -2.93
CA TYR A 185 -3.46 14.58 -3.84
C TYR A 185 -3.99 13.74 -5.00
N LEU A 186 -4.88 12.79 -4.73
CA LEU A 186 -5.46 11.95 -5.77
C LEU A 186 -6.34 12.78 -6.72
N GLN A 187 -7.13 13.72 -6.19
CA GLN A 187 -7.95 14.60 -7.03
C GLN A 187 -7.11 15.53 -7.89
N ILE A 188 -6.01 16.07 -7.34
CA ILE A 188 -5.05 16.89 -8.08
C ILE A 188 -4.46 16.10 -9.25
N LEU A 189 -4.02 14.86 -9.00
CA LEU A 189 -3.50 13.97 -10.05
C LEU A 189 -4.55 13.67 -11.11
N LEU A 190 -5.73 13.20 -10.71
CA LEU A 190 -6.79 12.81 -11.64
C LEU A 190 -7.25 13.99 -12.50
N TYR A 191 -7.40 15.18 -11.89
CA TYR A 191 -7.76 16.40 -12.61
C TYR A 191 -6.69 16.78 -13.63
N ALA A 192 -5.41 16.79 -13.23
CA ALA A 192 -4.31 17.16 -14.11
C ALA A 192 -4.17 16.18 -15.28
N LEU A 193 -4.30 14.87 -15.03
CA LEU A 193 -4.31 13.84 -16.06
C LEU A 193 -5.47 14.04 -17.06
N GLY A 194 -6.68 14.23 -16.55
CA GLY A 194 -7.86 14.45 -17.38
C GLY A 194 -7.75 15.71 -18.23
N LYS A 195 -7.24 16.81 -17.63
CA LYS A 195 -7.02 18.07 -18.35
C LYS A 195 -5.90 17.96 -19.40
N ALA A 196 -4.88 17.15 -19.12
CA ALA A 196 -3.79 16.87 -20.05
C ALA A 196 -4.18 15.89 -21.17
N ASN A 197 -5.36 15.25 -21.06
CA ASN A 197 -5.75 14.10 -21.89
C ASN A 197 -4.70 12.98 -21.86
N SER A 198 -4.12 12.76 -20.67
CA SER A 198 -3.13 11.72 -20.40
C SER A 198 -3.78 10.61 -19.58
N SER A 199 -3.64 9.37 -20.04
CA SER A 199 -4.30 8.20 -19.46
C SER A 199 -3.27 7.12 -19.12
N PRO A 200 -2.50 7.28 -18.03
CA PRO A 200 -1.63 6.22 -17.53
C PRO A 200 -2.47 4.97 -17.21
N ARG A 201 -1.86 3.80 -17.39
CA ARG A 201 -2.50 2.51 -17.15
C ARG A 201 -2.60 2.17 -15.67
N ALA A 202 -1.79 2.78 -14.82
CA ALA A 202 -1.71 2.45 -13.40
C ALA A 202 -1.74 3.69 -12.49
N ILE A 203 -2.44 3.56 -11.36
CA ILE A 203 -2.44 4.52 -10.26
C ILE A 203 -2.04 3.78 -8.98
N GLU A 204 -1.03 4.28 -8.27
CA GLU A 204 -0.50 3.69 -7.03
C GLU A 204 -0.58 4.68 -5.86
N ALA A 205 -1.44 4.49 -4.87
CA ALA A 205 -1.48 5.27 -3.64
C ALA A 205 -1.02 4.41 -2.45
N ILE A 206 0.29 4.46 -2.17
CA ILE A 206 0.96 3.58 -1.21
C ILE A 206 1.51 4.41 -0.06
N PHE A 207 0.99 4.17 1.15
CA PHE A 207 1.34 4.93 2.35
C PHE A 207 1.90 4.02 3.45
N ARG A 208 3.08 4.35 4.00
CA ARG A 208 3.80 3.60 5.05
C ARG A 208 3.90 4.36 6.37
N THR A 209 4.07 5.68 6.34
CA THR A 209 4.32 6.49 7.55
C THR A 209 3.04 7.08 8.11
N VAL A 210 2.12 7.49 7.23
CA VAL A 210 0.85 8.10 7.57
C VAL A 210 -0.20 7.00 7.73
N HIS A 211 -0.53 6.72 8.99
CA HIS A 211 -1.55 5.76 9.39
C HIS A 211 -2.95 6.40 9.43
N SER A 212 -3.01 7.72 9.45
CA SER A 212 -4.23 8.54 9.58
C SER A 212 -4.71 9.17 8.27
N TYR A 213 -4.06 8.91 7.13
CA TYR A 213 -4.47 9.54 5.87
C TYR A 213 -5.82 9.01 5.44
N ASN A 214 -6.78 9.93 5.34
CA ASN A 214 -8.12 9.63 4.89
C ASN A 214 -8.23 9.80 3.37
N MET A 215 -8.23 8.69 2.65
CA MET A 215 -8.44 8.73 1.20
C MET A 215 -9.92 8.79 0.78
N GLY A 216 -10.88 8.68 1.71
CA GLY A 216 -12.31 8.74 1.42
C GLY A 216 -12.72 9.99 0.62
N PRO A 217 -12.42 11.21 1.11
CA PRO A 217 -12.68 12.45 0.38
C PRO A 217 -12.00 12.51 -0.99
N ASP A 218 -10.80 11.93 -1.13
CA ASP A 218 -10.04 11.89 -2.38
C ASP A 218 -10.68 11.01 -3.46
N LEU A 219 -11.45 10.00 -3.05
CA LEU A 219 -12.19 9.11 -3.94
C LEU A 219 -13.55 9.70 -4.37
N HIS A 220 -14.00 10.78 -3.72
CA HIS A 220 -15.19 11.51 -4.15
C HIS A 220 -14.90 12.32 -5.41
N ILE A 221 -15.67 12.07 -6.47
CA ILE A 221 -15.57 12.82 -7.74
C ILE A 221 -16.86 13.62 -7.94
N PRO A 222 -16.81 14.95 -7.79
CA PRO A 222 -17.96 15.81 -8.03
C PRO A 222 -18.38 15.83 -9.51
N ASP A 223 -19.68 15.96 -9.77
CA ASP A 223 -20.28 15.97 -11.11
C ASP A 223 -19.64 17.01 -12.05
N PHE A 224 -19.23 18.17 -11.52
CA PHE A 224 -18.62 19.23 -12.32
C PHE A 224 -17.19 18.91 -12.78
N VAL A 225 -16.51 17.96 -12.13
CA VAL A 225 -15.16 17.49 -12.51
C VAL A 225 -15.21 16.18 -13.29
N GLU A 226 -16.28 15.40 -13.10
CA GLU A 226 -16.42 14.08 -13.69
C GLU A 226 -16.14 14.02 -15.20
N PRO A 227 -16.63 14.92 -16.08
CA PRO A 227 -16.33 14.86 -17.51
C PRO A 227 -14.84 14.94 -17.85
N ILE A 228 -14.04 15.55 -16.98
CA ILE A 228 -12.58 15.69 -17.14
C ILE A 228 -11.88 14.38 -16.71
N ILE A 229 -12.30 13.79 -15.59
CA ILE A 229 -11.62 12.65 -14.96
C ILE A 229 -12.07 11.30 -15.54
N GLN A 230 -13.35 11.19 -15.95
CA GLN A 230 -13.95 9.94 -16.38
C GLN A 230 -13.18 9.20 -17.49
N PRO A 231 -12.63 9.87 -18.53
CA PRO A 231 -11.83 9.19 -19.55
C PRO A 231 -10.57 8.53 -19.01
N VAL A 232 -9.94 9.11 -17.98
CA VAL A 232 -8.75 8.56 -17.32
C VAL A 232 -9.13 7.29 -16.57
N LEU A 233 -10.20 7.34 -15.76
CA LEU A 233 -10.67 6.21 -14.96
C LEU A 233 -11.12 5.02 -15.81
N GLN A 234 -11.78 5.30 -16.95
CA GLN A 234 -12.20 4.25 -17.87
C GLN A 234 -11.03 3.53 -18.52
N GLN A 235 -9.86 4.15 -18.67
CA GLN A 235 -8.68 3.53 -19.29
C GLN A 235 -7.75 2.86 -18.27
N LEU A 236 -8.01 3.04 -16.98
CA LEU A 236 -7.18 2.50 -15.92
C LEU A 236 -7.22 0.97 -15.90
N GLN A 237 -6.04 0.35 -15.85
CA GLN A 237 -5.86 -1.10 -15.83
C GLN A 237 -5.40 -1.60 -14.45
N SER A 238 -4.63 -0.79 -13.71
CA SER A 238 -4.10 -1.17 -12.41
C SER A 238 -4.38 -0.09 -11.36
N LEU A 239 -4.82 -0.51 -10.19
CA LEU A 239 -5.11 0.38 -9.07
C LEU A 239 -4.58 -0.23 -7.77
N ASP A 240 -3.69 0.50 -7.08
CA ASP A 240 -3.23 0.17 -5.73
C ASP A 240 -3.64 1.30 -4.78
N LEU A 241 -4.40 0.97 -3.74
CA LEU A 241 -4.97 1.93 -2.79
C LEU A 241 -4.78 1.46 -1.35
N LYS A 242 -4.40 2.38 -0.46
CA LYS A 242 -4.57 2.22 0.99
C LYS A 242 -5.92 2.80 1.41
N VAL A 243 -6.83 1.99 1.95
CA VAL A 243 -8.22 2.36 2.19
C VAL A 243 -8.58 2.41 3.68
N ASN A 244 -9.40 3.38 4.06
CA ASN A 244 -10.04 3.46 5.36
C ASN A 244 -11.55 3.56 5.15
N LEU A 245 -12.31 2.62 5.70
CA LEU A 245 -13.74 2.46 5.41
C LEU A 245 -14.66 3.25 6.37
N ARG A 246 -14.12 3.77 7.49
CA ARG A 246 -14.90 4.49 8.52
C ARG A 246 -15.26 5.93 8.16
N GLU A 247 -14.74 6.45 7.06
CA GLU A 247 -14.53 7.90 6.93
C GLU A 247 -15.62 8.67 6.16
N ASP A 248 -16.73 8.01 5.79
CA ASP A 248 -17.71 8.60 4.88
C ASP A 248 -18.82 9.44 5.55
N VAL A 249 -18.79 9.65 6.86
CA VAL A 249 -19.77 10.52 7.53
C VAL A 249 -19.08 11.34 8.61
N GLY A 250 -19.13 12.68 8.46
CA GLY A 250 -18.49 13.62 9.38
C GLY A 250 -18.78 13.27 10.84
N GLN A 251 -17.75 13.31 11.67
CA GLN A 251 -17.79 13.08 13.12
C GLN A 251 -18.70 14.07 13.89
N ASN A 252 -19.48 14.91 13.20
CA ASN A 252 -20.28 15.99 13.77
C ASN A 252 -21.76 15.68 13.98
N THR A 253 -22.22 14.44 13.79
CA THR A 253 -23.53 14.07 14.33
C THR A 253 -23.38 13.69 15.79
N TYR A 254 -23.94 14.53 16.67
CA TYR A 254 -24.21 14.35 18.11
C TYR A 254 -25.02 13.08 18.47
N HIS A 255 -25.04 12.07 17.59
CA HIS A 255 -25.68 10.78 17.77
C HIS A 255 -24.68 9.69 17.35
N GLN A 256 -23.88 9.22 18.30
CA GLN A 256 -23.07 8.00 18.20
C GLN A 256 -23.94 6.71 18.08
N THR A 257 -25.26 6.85 17.98
CA THR A 257 -26.18 5.73 17.86
C THR A 257 -26.40 5.39 16.39
N TYR A 258 -25.79 4.27 15.97
CA TYR A 258 -26.07 3.52 14.73
C TYR A 258 -25.77 4.25 13.41
N GLN A 259 -24.51 4.21 12.97
CA GLN A 259 -24.23 4.34 11.54
C GLN A 259 -24.66 3.04 10.82
N PRO A 260 -25.48 3.10 9.77
CA PRO A 260 -25.84 1.90 9.01
C PRO A 260 -24.58 1.32 8.34
N HIS A 261 -24.35 0.02 8.51
CA HIS A 261 -23.22 -0.71 7.91
C HIS A 261 -23.10 -0.48 6.39
N ALA A 262 -24.22 -0.16 5.73
CA ALA A 262 -24.28 0.11 4.30
C ALA A 262 -23.47 1.34 3.85
N CYS A 263 -23.14 2.28 4.75
CA CYS A 263 -22.43 3.51 4.40
C CYS A 263 -20.89 3.36 4.35
N TYR A 264 -20.34 2.22 4.80
CA TYR A 264 -18.88 2.04 4.84
C TYR A 264 -18.25 1.99 3.44
N GLY A 265 -17.25 2.84 3.22
CA GLY A 265 -16.53 2.96 1.96
C GLY A 265 -17.39 3.45 0.79
N LEU A 266 -18.47 4.20 1.04
CA LEU A 266 -19.34 4.81 0.03
C LEU A 266 -18.57 5.44 -1.15
N ASN A 267 -17.55 6.28 -0.87
CA ASN A 267 -16.78 6.92 -1.93
C ASN A 267 -15.92 5.91 -2.71
N LEU A 268 -15.32 4.93 -2.03
CA LEU A 268 -14.60 3.83 -2.67
C LEU A 268 -15.53 3.00 -3.58
N ARG A 269 -16.73 2.66 -3.12
CA ARG A 269 -17.74 1.93 -3.89
C ARG A 269 -18.08 2.66 -5.20
N LYS A 270 -18.37 3.96 -5.10
CA LYS A 270 -18.65 4.83 -6.26
C LYS A 270 -17.45 4.93 -7.20
N PHE A 271 -16.25 5.08 -6.65
CA PHE A 271 -15.01 5.20 -7.41
C PHE A 271 -14.73 3.93 -8.21
N LEU A 272 -14.80 2.76 -7.58
CA LEU A 272 -14.59 1.48 -8.25
C LEU A 272 -15.62 1.22 -9.37
N GLY A 273 -16.84 1.73 -9.22
CA GLY A 273 -17.88 1.66 -10.26
C GLY A 273 -17.54 2.39 -11.56
N ARG A 274 -16.50 3.23 -11.57
CA ARG A 274 -16.04 3.97 -12.77
C ARG A 274 -14.90 3.28 -13.50
N LEU A 275 -14.36 2.17 -12.98
CA LEU A 275 -13.14 1.52 -13.45
C LEU A 275 -13.43 0.31 -14.36
N SER A 276 -14.01 0.56 -15.53
CA SER A 276 -14.51 -0.52 -16.40
C SER A 276 -13.43 -1.45 -16.98
N ASN A 277 -12.19 -0.97 -17.14
CA ASN A 277 -11.08 -1.72 -17.75
C ASN A 277 -10.05 -2.25 -16.75
N LEU A 278 -10.38 -2.26 -15.45
CA LEU A 278 -9.46 -2.67 -14.41
C LEU A 278 -9.12 -4.17 -14.52
N THR A 279 -7.83 -4.49 -14.57
CA THR A 279 -7.30 -5.85 -14.62
C THR A 279 -6.57 -6.25 -13.34
N HIS A 280 -6.02 -5.28 -12.60
CA HIS A 280 -5.37 -5.49 -11.32
C HIS A 280 -5.91 -4.51 -10.27
N LEU A 281 -6.46 -5.05 -9.19
CA LEU A 281 -6.92 -4.30 -8.03
C LEU A 281 -6.12 -4.72 -6.80
N ARG A 282 -5.49 -3.74 -6.15
CA ARG A 282 -4.86 -3.90 -4.86
C ARG A 282 -5.49 -2.95 -3.83
N LEU A 283 -6.00 -3.52 -2.75
CA LEU A 283 -6.58 -2.78 -1.63
C LEU A 283 -5.85 -3.17 -0.35
N ASN A 284 -5.20 -2.20 0.30
CA ASN A 284 -4.60 -2.37 1.61
C ASN A 284 -5.47 -1.64 2.64
N PHE A 285 -6.11 -2.37 3.54
CA PHE A 285 -7.07 -1.80 4.49
C PHE A 285 -6.35 -1.29 5.75
N ARG A 286 -7.11 -0.55 6.55
CA ARG A 286 -6.71 -0.20 7.91
C ARG A 286 -7.08 -1.38 8.83
N PRO A 287 -6.15 -1.84 9.71
CA PRO A 287 -6.46 -2.89 10.67
C PRO A 287 -7.53 -2.44 11.68
N TYR A 288 -8.14 -3.40 12.38
CA TYR A 288 -9.16 -3.21 13.41
C TYR A 288 -10.48 -2.62 12.87
N GLN A 289 -10.86 -3.04 11.66
CA GLN A 289 -12.08 -2.61 10.94
C GLN A 289 -12.87 -3.80 10.38
N ALA A 290 -12.98 -4.89 11.15
CA ALA A 290 -13.59 -6.15 10.67
C ALA A 290 -15.02 -5.95 10.16
N ALA A 291 -15.89 -5.28 10.94
CA ALA A 291 -17.29 -5.06 10.56
C ALA A 291 -17.43 -4.19 9.29
N GLU A 292 -16.59 -3.16 9.16
CA GLU A 292 -16.59 -2.28 7.99
C GLU A 292 -16.08 -3.03 6.75
N THR A 293 -15.02 -3.80 6.92
CA THR A 293 -14.39 -4.62 5.88
C THR A 293 -15.36 -5.69 5.39
N ASP A 294 -16.01 -6.43 6.29
CA ASP A 294 -17.00 -7.44 5.95
C ASP A 294 -18.18 -6.81 5.20
N SER A 295 -18.72 -5.68 5.68
CA SER A 295 -19.79 -4.96 4.96
C SER A 295 -19.36 -4.57 3.54
N PHE A 296 -18.14 -4.06 3.38
CA PHE A 296 -17.61 -3.69 2.08
C PHE A 296 -17.42 -4.91 1.16
N LEU A 297 -16.83 -6.00 1.66
CA LEU A 297 -16.59 -7.21 0.86
C LEU A 297 -17.88 -7.97 0.53
N GLN A 298 -18.87 -7.96 1.43
CA GLN A 298 -20.21 -8.46 1.13
C GLN A 298 -20.92 -7.64 0.04
N TRP A 299 -20.72 -6.32 0.00
CA TRP A 299 -21.19 -5.52 -1.14
C TRP A 299 -20.39 -5.84 -2.41
N PHE A 300 -19.07 -5.99 -2.28
CA PHE A 300 -18.17 -6.25 -3.40
C PHE A 300 -18.35 -7.65 -4.01
N SER A 301 -18.90 -8.62 -3.27
CA SER A 301 -19.21 -9.97 -3.75
C SER A 301 -20.58 -10.10 -4.43
N ARG A 302 -21.49 -9.12 -4.30
CA ARG A 302 -22.81 -9.15 -4.96
C ARG A 302 -22.72 -8.88 -6.46
N MET A 303 -23.57 -9.52 -7.25
CA MET A 303 -23.72 -9.21 -8.68
C MET A 303 -24.60 -7.97 -8.89
N PRO A 304 -24.39 -7.15 -9.94
CA PRO A 304 -25.20 -5.95 -10.20
C PRO A 304 -26.71 -6.23 -10.32
N ASP A 305 -27.08 -7.42 -10.83
CA ASP A 305 -28.48 -7.83 -11.02
C ASP A 305 -29.12 -8.39 -9.72
N GLN A 306 -28.34 -8.62 -8.67
CA GLN A 306 -28.81 -9.07 -7.36
C GLN A 306 -29.23 -7.89 -6.48
N ASN A 307 -29.97 -6.93 -7.04
CA ASN A 307 -30.76 -6.00 -6.24
C ASN A 307 -31.88 -6.79 -5.54
N THR A 308 -31.52 -7.45 -4.45
CA THR A 308 -32.49 -8.03 -3.53
C THR A 308 -33.23 -6.87 -2.90
N THR A 309 -34.53 -6.82 -3.17
CA THR A 309 -35.52 -6.37 -2.20
C THR A 309 -35.09 -6.84 -0.82
N ASP A 310 -34.65 -5.92 0.05
CA ASP A 310 -34.48 -6.17 1.48
C ASP A 310 -35.87 -6.47 2.09
N THR A 311 -36.35 -7.70 1.91
CA THR A 311 -37.39 -8.28 2.76
C THR A 311 -36.74 -8.75 4.04
N GLY A 312 -36.81 -7.95 5.11
CA GLY A 312 -36.45 -8.45 6.43
C GLY A 312 -36.15 -7.50 7.58
N ALA A 313 -36.68 -6.26 7.62
CA ALA A 313 -37.05 -5.56 8.86
C ALA A 313 -37.55 -4.15 8.50
N ALA A 314 -38.86 -4.05 8.30
CA ALA A 314 -39.52 -2.76 8.31
C ALA A 314 -39.43 -2.17 9.73
N THR A 315 -38.45 -1.31 9.96
CA THR A 315 -38.52 -0.31 11.03
C THR A 315 -38.01 1.00 10.44
N THR A 316 -38.96 1.77 9.88
CA THR A 316 -38.92 3.22 9.71
C THR A 316 -37.55 3.86 9.44
N THR A 317 -37.21 4.06 8.16
CA THR A 317 -36.77 5.35 7.59
C THR A 317 -36.51 5.21 6.08
N ALA A 318 -36.94 6.20 5.31
CA ALA A 318 -36.84 6.25 3.86
C ALA A 318 -35.42 6.60 3.37
N THR A 319 -34.46 5.67 3.44
CA THR A 319 -33.03 5.96 3.17
C THR A 319 -32.31 5.06 2.16
N VAL A 320 -32.96 4.05 1.56
CA VAL A 320 -32.29 3.05 0.67
C VAL A 320 -31.93 3.59 -0.74
N SER A 321 -32.27 4.84 -1.09
CA SER A 321 -32.03 5.39 -2.45
C SER A 321 -30.60 5.92 -2.71
N TYR A 322 -29.71 5.97 -1.70
CA TYR A 322 -28.40 6.66 -1.82
C TYR A 322 -27.19 5.74 -1.92
N LEU A 323 -27.38 4.42 -1.82
CA LEU A 323 -26.28 3.46 -1.84
C LEU A 323 -25.91 3.09 -3.28
N PRO A 324 -24.61 3.08 -3.63
CA PRO A 324 -24.16 2.68 -4.96
C PRO A 324 -24.48 1.19 -5.17
N PRO A 325 -25.02 0.82 -6.35
CA PRO A 325 -25.30 -0.58 -6.67
C PRO A 325 -24.01 -1.41 -6.66
N PRO A 326 -24.08 -2.73 -6.42
CA PRO A 326 -22.94 -3.62 -6.60
C PRO A 326 -22.35 -3.49 -8.01
N ILE A 327 -21.03 -3.54 -8.11
CA ILE A 327 -20.31 -3.32 -9.37
C ILE A 327 -19.82 -4.63 -9.97
N LEU A 328 -19.49 -4.65 -11.25
CA LEU A 328 -18.74 -5.74 -11.88
C LEU A 328 -17.47 -5.16 -12.51
N LEU A 329 -16.35 -5.85 -12.30
CA LEU A 329 -15.06 -5.54 -12.93
C LEU A 329 -14.74 -6.66 -13.93
N PRO A 330 -15.25 -6.58 -15.17
CA PRO A 330 -15.30 -7.72 -16.09
C PRO A 330 -13.92 -8.20 -16.56
N HIS A 331 -12.90 -7.36 -16.42
CA HIS A 331 -11.54 -7.64 -16.86
C HIS A 331 -10.59 -7.94 -15.69
N LEU A 332 -11.10 -8.05 -14.46
CA LEU A 332 -10.28 -8.26 -13.28
C LEU A 332 -9.60 -9.65 -13.33
N ARG A 333 -8.27 -9.64 -13.35
CA ARG A 333 -7.41 -10.83 -13.40
C ARG A 333 -6.58 -11.02 -12.15
N LYS A 334 -6.24 -9.93 -11.45
CA LYS A 334 -5.42 -9.99 -10.24
C LYS A 334 -6.08 -9.21 -9.11
N LEU A 335 -6.19 -9.86 -7.96
CA LEU A 335 -6.75 -9.29 -6.74
C LEU A 335 -5.74 -9.42 -5.60
N ASP A 336 -5.29 -8.29 -5.09
CA ASP A 336 -4.37 -8.22 -3.96
C ASP A 336 -5.08 -7.55 -2.77
N LEU A 337 -5.24 -8.28 -1.68
CA LEU A 337 -5.89 -7.80 -0.46
C LEU A 337 -4.88 -7.80 0.68
N GLY A 338 -4.68 -6.63 1.29
CA GLY A 338 -3.66 -6.38 2.29
C GLY A 338 -4.24 -5.81 3.59
N SER A 339 -3.63 -6.14 4.74
CA SER A 339 -3.87 -5.48 6.03
C SER A 339 -5.36 -5.37 6.43
N LEU A 340 -6.13 -6.44 6.24
CA LEU A 340 -7.57 -6.47 6.55
C LEU A 340 -7.94 -7.54 7.56
N ASP A 341 -8.99 -7.24 8.34
CA ASP A 341 -9.65 -8.20 9.23
C ASP A 341 -10.98 -8.58 8.60
N VAL A 342 -11.26 -9.88 8.46
CA VAL A 342 -12.41 -10.33 7.65
C VAL A 342 -12.89 -11.74 8.04
N GLU A 343 -14.19 -11.98 7.92
CA GLU A 343 -14.72 -13.33 7.91
C GLU A 343 -14.31 -14.08 6.63
N TRP A 344 -13.81 -15.30 6.78
CA TRP A 344 -13.31 -16.07 5.63
C TRP A 344 -14.37 -16.33 4.54
N HIS A 345 -15.66 -16.35 4.90
CA HIS A 345 -16.78 -16.48 3.95
C HIS A 345 -16.91 -15.26 3.03
N ALA A 346 -16.75 -14.05 3.56
CA ALA A 346 -16.83 -12.81 2.76
C ALA A 346 -15.70 -12.77 1.72
N LEU A 347 -14.50 -13.20 2.12
CA LEU A 347 -13.36 -13.33 1.22
C LEU A 347 -13.61 -14.39 0.13
N CYS A 348 -14.14 -15.56 0.48
CA CYS A 348 -14.51 -16.61 -0.50
C CYS A 348 -15.55 -16.11 -1.49
N ALA A 349 -16.58 -15.39 -1.03
CA ALA A 349 -17.63 -14.85 -1.90
C ALA A 349 -17.09 -13.85 -2.93
N VAL A 350 -16.11 -13.03 -2.54
CA VAL A 350 -15.43 -12.13 -3.49
C VAL A 350 -14.65 -12.93 -4.54
N VAL A 351 -13.89 -13.96 -4.13
CA VAL A 351 -13.15 -14.80 -5.08
C VAL A 351 -14.10 -15.54 -6.02
N GLU A 352 -15.19 -16.09 -5.49
CA GLU A 352 -16.22 -16.79 -6.25
C GLU A 352 -16.82 -15.91 -7.34
N LYS A 353 -17.17 -14.66 -7.03
CA LYS A 353 -17.69 -13.69 -8.00
C LYS A 353 -16.78 -13.52 -9.21
N TYR A 354 -15.46 -13.50 -9.01
CA TYR A 354 -14.47 -13.28 -10.06
C TYR A 354 -13.80 -14.57 -10.54
N ALA A 355 -14.28 -15.75 -10.13
CA ALA A 355 -13.60 -17.02 -10.34
C ALA A 355 -13.27 -17.31 -11.82
N SER A 356 -14.13 -16.88 -12.75
CA SER A 356 -13.93 -17.12 -14.18
C SER A 356 -12.85 -16.25 -14.84
N SER A 357 -12.47 -15.13 -14.24
CA SER A 357 -11.48 -14.20 -14.80
C SER A 357 -10.21 -14.07 -13.95
N LEU A 358 -10.28 -14.43 -12.67
CA LEU A 358 -9.19 -14.28 -11.73
C LEU A 358 -8.07 -15.29 -12.00
N GLU A 359 -6.89 -14.76 -12.33
CA GLU A 359 -5.66 -15.51 -12.59
C GLU A 359 -4.65 -15.38 -11.43
N GLY A 360 -4.78 -14.36 -10.57
CA GLY A 360 -3.86 -14.11 -9.46
C GLY A 360 -4.57 -13.65 -8.19
N LEU A 361 -4.22 -14.26 -7.06
CA LEU A 361 -4.70 -13.88 -5.73
C LEU A 361 -3.52 -13.65 -4.79
N SER A 362 -3.52 -12.53 -4.08
CA SER A 362 -2.49 -12.17 -3.12
C SER A 362 -3.11 -11.73 -1.81
N LEU A 363 -2.78 -12.41 -0.72
CA LEU A 363 -3.28 -12.14 0.62
C LEU A 363 -2.10 -11.81 1.53
N TRP A 364 -2.01 -10.56 1.97
CA TRP A 364 -0.89 -10.08 2.81
C TRP A 364 -1.39 -9.48 4.11
N ARG A 365 -0.92 -9.95 5.26
CA ARG A 365 -1.37 -9.43 6.57
C ARG A 365 -2.90 -9.47 6.73
N VAL A 366 -3.51 -10.56 6.26
CA VAL A 366 -4.95 -10.81 6.42
C VAL A 366 -5.17 -11.49 7.76
N GLN A 367 -6.16 -11.03 8.53
CA GLN A 367 -6.59 -11.64 9.77
C GLN A 367 -8.01 -12.22 9.60
N LEU A 368 -8.15 -13.54 9.76
CA LEU A 368 -9.46 -14.17 9.71
C LEU A 368 -10.16 -14.07 11.06
N VAL A 369 -11.38 -13.53 11.08
CA VAL A 369 -12.22 -13.41 12.27
C VAL A 369 -13.35 -14.46 12.29
N PRO A 370 -13.81 -14.89 13.49
CA PRO A 370 -14.89 -15.87 13.63
C PRO A 370 -16.25 -15.31 13.16
N LEU A 371 -17.07 -16.20 12.57
CA LEU A 371 -18.38 -15.87 12.00
C LEU A 371 -19.33 -15.31 13.07
N GLY A 372 -19.82 -14.09 12.88
CA GLY A 372 -20.75 -13.44 13.81
C GLY A 372 -20.20 -13.28 15.22
N GLY A 373 -18.87 -13.31 15.39
CA GLY A 373 -18.20 -13.29 16.70
C GLY A 373 -18.38 -14.56 17.53
N ASN A 374 -19.05 -15.60 17.01
CA ASN A 374 -19.26 -16.85 17.72
C ASN A 374 -18.06 -17.77 17.55
N LEU A 375 -17.47 -18.13 18.68
CA LEU A 375 -16.20 -18.84 18.74
C LEU A 375 -16.44 -20.35 18.63
N THR A 376 -15.98 -20.99 17.56
CA THR A 376 -16.15 -22.43 17.35
C THR A 376 -14.94 -23.20 17.90
N GLY A 377 -15.08 -23.71 19.12
CA GLY A 377 -14.11 -24.62 19.75
C GLY A 377 -12.82 -23.97 20.25
N PRO A 378 -11.96 -24.72 20.98
CA PRO A 378 -10.77 -24.18 21.63
C PRO A 378 -9.64 -23.82 20.66
N ARG A 379 -9.56 -24.45 19.48
CA ARG A 379 -8.49 -24.26 18.50
C ARG A 379 -9.00 -24.24 17.05
N PRO A 380 -9.73 -23.20 16.62
CA PRO A 380 -10.25 -23.14 15.25
C PRO A 380 -9.11 -23.01 14.21
N MET A 381 -9.22 -23.70 13.07
CA MET A 381 -8.28 -23.58 11.95
C MET A 381 -8.87 -22.78 10.78
N HIS A 382 -9.09 -21.47 10.96
CA HIS A 382 -9.80 -20.63 9.98
C HIS A 382 -9.14 -20.63 8.59
N TRP A 383 -7.82 -20.56 8.52
CA TRP A 383 -7.08 -20.60 7.25
C TRP A 383 -7.21 -21.93 6.52
N ARG A 384 -7.30 -23.04 7.26
CA ARG A 384 -7.52 -24.37 6.67
C ARG A 384 -8.90 -24.46 6.02
N PHE A 385 -9.93 -23.96 6.69
CA PHE A 385 -11.27 -23.87 6.12
C PHE A 385 -11.31 -22.96 4.90
N PHE A 386 -10.65 -21.80 4.97
CA PHE A 386 -10.53 -20.90 3.82
C PHE A 386 -9.92 -21.58 2.58
N PHE A 387 -8.77 -22.26 2.71
CA PHE A 387 -8.15 -22.94 1.57
C PHE A 387 -8.99 -24.10 1.05
N TRP A 388 -9.64 -24.84 1.94
CA TRP A 388 -10.55 -25.90 1.52
C TRP A 388 -11.75 -25.36 0.74
N SER A 389 -12.39 -24.30 1.24
CA SER A 389 -13.50 -23.63 0.53
C SER A 389 -13.06 -23.04 -0.80
N LEU A 390 -11.87 -22.43 -0.85
CA LEU A 390 -11.27 -21.92 -2.08
C LEU A 390 -11.09 -23.02 -3.14
N ALA A 391 -10.72 -24.24 -2.73
CA ALA A 391 -10.57 -25.39 -3.62
C ALA A 391 -11.92 -25.90 -4.18
N GLN A 392 -13.03 -25.59 -3.53
CA GLN A 392 -14.37 -25.97 -3.99
C GLN A 392 -15.00 -24.95 -4.95
N ILE A 393 -14.39 -23.78 -5.17
CA ILE A 393 -14.96 -22.74 -6.03
C ILE A 393 -14.90 -23.19 -7.50
N PRO A 394 -16.06 -23.33 -8.18
CA PRO A 394 -16.08 -23.78 -9.55
C PRO A 394 -15.45 -22.74 -10.48
N ARG A 395 -14.72 -23.22 -11.50
CA ARG A 395 -14.05 -22.40 -12.54
C ARG A 395 -12.88 -21.53 -12.07
N LEU A 396 -12.56 -21.52 -10.78
CA LEU A 396 -11.39 -20.80 -10.28
C LEU A 396 -10.10 -21.46 -10.79
N GLN A 397 -9.30 -20.70 -11.54
CA GLN A 397 -8.03 -21.17 -12.12
C GLN A 397 -6.91 -20.16 -11.90
N LEU A 398 -6.45 -20.06 -10.65
CA LEU A 398 -5.33 -19.20 -10.31
C LEU A 398 -4.02 -19.76 -10.91
N LYS A 399 -3.25 -18.88 -11.56
CA LYS A 399 -1.87 -19.09 -12.00
C LYS A 399 -0.86 -18.60 -10.97
N GLU A 400 -1.26 -17.62 -10.16
CA GLU A 400 -0.46 -17.01 -9.09
C GLU A 400 -1.25 -17.04 -7.77
N LEU A 401 -0.61 -17.50 -6.70
CA LEU A 401 -1.15 -17.43 -5.34
C LEU A 401 -0.04 -16.96 -4.40
N MET A 402 -0.27 -15.88 -3.66
CA MET A 402 0.61 -15.44 -2.58
C MET A 402 -0.20 -15.33 -1.29
N VAL A 403 0.31 -15.93 -0.22
CA VAL A 403 -0.25 -15.78 1.12
C VAL A 403 0.90 -15.48 2.07
N GLY A 404 0.81 -14.40 2.84
CA GLY A 404 1.88 -14.05 3.76
C GLY A 404 1.49 -13.16 4.92
N MET A 405 2.23 -13.31 6.03
CA MET A 405 2.03 -12.60 7.29
C MET A 405 0.60 -12.72 7.83
N VAL A 406 -0.05 -13.87 7.60
CA VAL A 406 -1.46 -14.08 7.92
C VAL A 406 -1.67 -14.36 9.41
N LYS A 407 -2.85 -13.97 9.90
CA LYS A 407 -3.27 -14.12 11.29
C LYS A 407 -4.69 -14.69 11.38
N GLN A 408 -5.07 -15.16 12.54
CA GLN A 408 -6.47 -15.52 12.84
C GLN A 408 -6.83 -15.10 14.26
N CYS A 409 -8.07 -14.65 14.44
CA CYS A 409 -8.62 -14.35 15.76
C CYS A 409 -9.12 -15.63 16.44
N VAL A 410 -8.86 -15.73 17.74
CA VAL A 410 -9.35 -16.84 18.55
C VAL A 410 -9.96 -16.34 19.86
N ALA A 411 -10.78 -17.19 20.46
CA ALA A 411 -11.32 -16.98 21.80
C ALA A 411 -10.23 -17.23 22.83
N GLU A 412 -10.02 -16.31 23.76
CA GLU A 412 -9.39 -16.67 25.02
C GLU A 412 -10.47 -16.86 26.09
N PRO A 413 -10.44 -17.96 26.89
CA PRO A 413 -11.32 -18.09 28.04
C PRO A 413 -11.04 -16.92 29.00
N ASN A 414 -11.99 -16.00 29.12
CA ASN A 414 -11.96 -14.78 29.96
C ASN A 414 -11.21 -13.55 29.40
N ARG A 415 -10.92 -13.44 28.09
CA ARG A 415 -10.27 -12.24 27.50
C ARG A 415 -10.88 -11.81 26.16
N SER A 416 -10.48 -10.61 25.70
CA SER A 416 -10.72 -10.10 24.35
C SER A 416 -10.17 -11.05 23.28
N LEU A 417 -10.69 -10.95 22.05
CA LEU A 417 -10.19 -11.72 20.90
C LEU A 417 -8.67 -11.58 20.77
N ALA A 418 -7.95 -12.70 20.78
CA ALA A 418 -6.51 -12.74 20.60
C ALA A 418 -6.17 -12.95 19.13
N SER A 419 -5.20 -12.20 18.61
CA SER A 419 -4.69 -12.36 17.25
C SER A 419 -3.50 -13.30 17.25
N ILE A 420 -3.60 -14.41 16.51
CA ILE A 420 -2.57 -15.44 16.44
C ILE A 420 -1.96 -15.50 15.06
N HIS A 421 -0.63 -15.56 14.99
CA HIS A 421 0.11 -15.73 13.75
C HIS A 421 -0.03 -17.15 13.18
N VAL A 422 -0.07 -17.21 11.85
CA VAL A 422 -0.12 -18.46 11.09
C VAL A 422 1.06 -18.50 10.12
N GLY A 423 1.79 -19.60 10.13
CA GLY A 423 2.99 -19.83 9.32
C GLY A 423 2.86 -21.10 8.48
N PHE A 424 3.87 -21.33 7.62
CA PHE A 424 3.89 -22.48 6.72
C PHE A 424 5.17 -23.29 6.93
N LYS A 425 5.06 -24.60 7.20
CA LYS A 425 6.22 -25.50 7.21
C LYS A 425 6.95 -25.42 5.86
N PRO A 426 8.28 -25.55 5.80
CA PRO A 426 9.00 -25.68 4.54
C PRO A 426 8.44 -26.86 3.73
N PRO A 427 8.49 -26.83 2.38
CA PRO A 427 8.17 -28.00 1.58
C PRO A 427 9.07 -29.14 2.05
N ALA A 428 8.51 -30.31 2.36
CA ALA A 428 9.31 -31.47 2.69
C ALA A 428 10.28 -31.74 1.52
N LEU A 429 11.59 -31.66 1.77
CA LEU A 429 12.56 -32.34 0.91
C LEU A 429 12.09 -33.79 0.82
N GLN A 430 12.08 -34.36 -0.41
CA GLN A 430 11.50 -35.67 -0.70
C GLN A 430 11.75 -36.69 0.42
N PRO A 431 10.78 -37.57 0.73
CA PRO A 431 10.92 -38.54 1.81
C PRO A 431 12.01 -39.55 1.48
N THR A 432 13.25 -39.27 1.85
CA THR A 432 14.25 -40.30 2.07
C THR A 432 14.10 -40.78 3.50
N ASP A 433 13.54 -41.98 3.62
CA ASP A 433 13.69 -42.90 4.76
C ASP A 433 13.22 -42.38 6.14
N TYR A 434 11.89 -42.30 6.32
CA TYR A 434 11.30 -42.60 7.63
C TYR A 434 10.23 -43.69 7.47
N PRO A 435 10.20 -44.72 8.34
CA PRO A 435 9.35 -45.87 8.12
C PRO A 435 7.86 -45.55 8.29
N ASN A 436 7.07 -46.10 7.37
CA ASN A 436 5.62 -46.18 7.40
C ASN A 436 5.06 -46.44 8.82
N SER A 437 4.43 -45.41 9.37
CA SER A 437 3.45 -45.53 10.44
C SER A 437 2.22 -44.74 9.99
N MET A 438 1.36 -45.41 9.21
CA MET A 438 -0.06 -45.04 9.12
C MET A 438 -0.60 -44.85 10.55
N ARG A 439 -0.98 -43.62 10.89
CA ARG A 439 -1.77 -43.33 12.09
C ARG A 439 -2.92 -42.43 11.66
N ASN A 440 -4.11 -42.84 12.08
CA ASN A 440 -5.42 -42.30 11.70
C ASN A 440 -5.50 -40.78 11.90
N ASP A 441 -5.99 -40.08 10.87
CA ASP A 441 -6.06 -38.63 10.73
C ASP A 441 -7.15 -37.93 11.57
N ASP A 442 -7.77 -38.61 12.54
CA ASP A 442 -8.90 -38.05 13.32
C ASP A 442 -8.51 -37.59 14.74
N ASP A 443 -7.26 -37.78 15.17
CA ASP A 443 -6.79 -37.54 16.56
C ASP A 443 -5.75 -36.40 16.70
N ASP A 444 -5.52 -35.62 15.64
CA ASP A 444 -4.47 -34.59 15.58
C ASP A 444 -4.90 -33.19 16.06
N ASN A 445 -6.18 -32.99 16.41
CA ASN A 445 -6.64 -31.71 16.98
C ASN A 445 -6.12 -31.45 18.40
N ASP A 446 -5.64 -32.48 19.10
CA ASP A 446 -5.13 -32.41 20.47
C ASP A 446 -3.59 -32.37 20.55
N LYS A 447 -2.87 -32.32 19.42
CA LYS A 447 -1.41 -32.37 19.42
C LYS A 447 -0.75 -30.99 19.45
N GLU A 448 -0.02 -30.79 20.56
CA GLU A 448 1.15 -29.94 20.81
C GLU A 448 1.17 -28.54 20.16
N VAL A 449 1.09 -27.54 21.03
CA VAL A 449 1.55 -26.16 20.73
C VAL A 449 2.95 -26.27 20.11
N PRO A 450 3.19 -25.74 18.89
CA PRO A 450 4.48 -25.86 18.24
C PRO A 450 5.57 -25.29 19.15
N THR A 451 6.69 -25.99 19.24
CA THR A 451 7.85 -25.49 19.98
C THR A 451 8.36 -24.21 19.31
N GLU A 452 9.05 -23.35 20.07
CA GLU A 452 9.63 -22.11 19.55
C GLU A 452 10.62 -22.37 18.40
N GLU A 453 11.34 -23.49 18.49
CA GLU A 453 12.24 -23.95 17.42
C GLU A 453 11.49 -24.36 16.15
N GLU A 454 10.35 -25.06 16.27
CA GLU A 454 9.51 -25.41 15.12
C GLU A 454 8.87 -24.19 14.47
N TRP A 455 8.41 -23.23 15.28
CA TRP A 455 7.85 -21.98 14.78
C TRP A 455 8.89 -21.14 14.03
N SER A 456 10.12 -21.07 14.55
CA SER A 456 11.23 -20.33 13.90
C SER A 456 11.58 -20.85 12.50
N LYS A 457 11.26 -22.11 12.20
CA LYS A 457 11.48 -22.76 10.89
C LYS A 457 10.31 -22.57 9.92
N CYS A 458 9.18 -22.03 10.37
CA CYS A 458 8.03 -21.76 9.52
C CYS A 458 8.27 -20.51 8.68
N ASP A 459 7.92 -20.57 7.39
CA ASP A 459 7.93 -19.41 6.52
C ASP A 459 6.68 -18.56 6.81
N PRO A 460 6.81 -17.25 7.10
CA PRO A 460 5.66 -16.37 7.21
C PRO A 460 4.99 -16.11 5.87
N ARG A 461 5.56 -16.53 4.74
CA ARG A 461 5.07 -16.26 3.39
C ARG A 461 5.23 -17.45 2.47
N VAL A 462 4.25 -17.67 1.60
CA VAL A 462 4.37 -18.61 0.48
C VAL A 462 3.91 -17.94 -0.80
N GLU A 463 4.58 -18.27 -1.90
CA GLU A 463 4.29 -17.74 -3.23
C GLU A 463 4.39 -18.86 -4.26
N TYR A 464 3.31 -19.09 -4.97
CA TYR A 464 3.20 -20.06 -6.04
C TYR A 464 2.99 -19.33 -7.36
N LYS A 465 3.79 -19.67 -8.37
CA LYS A 465 3.70 -19.14 -9.74
C LYS A 465 3.55 -20.28 -10.72
N ASN A 466 2.89 -20.00 -11.85
CA ASN A 466 2.65 -20.98 -12.91
C ASN A 466 1.94 -22.24 -12.37
N ILE A 467 0.92 -22.03 -11.54
CA ILE A 467 0.14 -23.12 -10.93
C ILE A 467 -0.56 -23.94 -12.03
N ASN A 468 -0.23 -25.22 -12.11
CA ASN A 468 -0.85 -26.16 -13.05
C ASN A 468 -2.05 -26.92 -12.44
N SER A 469 -2.06 -27.07 -11.11
CA SER A 469 -3.16 -27.68 -10.35
C SER A 469 -3.41 -26.86 -9.09
N LEU A 470 -4.46 -26.04 -9.12
CA LEU A 470 -4.83 -25.22 -7.96
C LEU A 470 -5.21 -26.08 -6.76
N GLN A 471 -5.95 -27.16 -6.99
CA GLN A 471 -6.37 -28.07 -5.92
C GLN A 471 -5.16 -28.67 -5.18
N GLY A 472 -4.16 -29.18 -5.91
CA GLY A 472 -2.96 -29.74 -5.29
C GLY A 472 -2.17 -28.70 -4.48
N VAL A 473 -2.07 -27.47 -4.98
CA VAL A 473 -1.44 -26.36 -4.25
C VAL A 473 -2.20 -26.02 -2.97
N LEU A 474 -3.53 -25.99 -3.00
CA LEU A 474 -4.34 -25.66 -1.83
C LEU A 474 -4.34 -26.79 -0.77
N GLU A 475 -4.33 -28.05 -1.20
CA GLU A 475 -4.18 -29.21 -0.32
C GLU A 475 -2.80 -29.23 0.35
N GLU A 476 -1.73 -28.99 -0.42
CA GLU A 476 -0.37 -28.84 0.11
C GLU A 476 -0.31 -27.68 1.12
N LEU A 477 -0.86 -26.53 0.75
CA LEU A 477 -0.87 -25.33 1.58
C LEU A 477 -1.60 -25.56 2.90
N ALA A 478 -2.77 -26.20 2.85
CA ALA A 478 -3.55 -26.57 4.03
C ALA A 478 -2.80 -27.55 4.95
N SER A 479 -2.03 -28.50 4.39
CA SER A 479 -1.21 -29.45 5.16
C SER A 479 0.03 -28.82 5.81
N ARG A 480 0.54 -27.72 5.24
CA ARG A 480 1.72 -27.00 5.72
C ARG A 480 1.41 -25.95 6.78
N LEU A 481 0.14 -25.67 7.05
CA LEU A 481 -0.28 -24.66 8.02
C LEU A 481 0.15 -24.99 9.44
N VAL A 482 0.73 -24.00 10.12
CA VAL A 482 1.06 -24.04 11.55
C VAL A 482 0.46 -22.80 12.21
N VAL A 483 -0.25 -23.00 13.31
CA VAL A 483 -0.84 -21.92 14.11
C VAL A 483 -0.05 -21.78 15.40
N ASN A 484 0.45 -20.57 15.70
CA ASN A 484 1.24 -20.30 16.90
C ASN A 484 0.34 -20.11 18.13
N TRP A 485 -0.22 -21.21 18.64
CA TRP A 485 -1.10 -21.16 19.81
C TRP A 485 -0.37 -20.61 21.05
N PRO A 486 -0.99 -19.71 21.84
CA PRO A 486 -0.40 -19.26 23.09
C PRO A 486 -0.19 -20.45 24.03
N LYS A 487 0.94 -20.47 24.74
CA LYS A 487 1.23 -21.49 25.75
C LYS A 487 0.14 -21.45 26.83
N GLU A 488 -0.48 -22.60 27.12
CA GLU A 488 -1.46 -22.71 28.19
C GLU A 488 -0.83 -22.20 29.49
N ARG A 489 -1.36 -21.10 30.03
CA ARG A 489 -0.93 -20.65 31.37
C ARG A 489 -1.42 -21.70 32.37
N PRO A 490 -0.56 -22.19 33.28
CA PRO A 490 -1.02 -23.08 34.34
C PRO A 490 -2.16 -22.39 35.07
N SER A 491 -3.29 -23.08 35.20
CA SER A 491 -4.45 -22.60 35.94
C SER A 491 -4.01 -22.28 37.36
N VAL A 492 -3.84 -21.00 37.67
CA VAL A 492 -3.70 -20.57 39.06
C VAL A 492 -5.02 -20.93 39.72
N PRO A 493 -5.03 -21.79 40.76
CA PRO A 493 -6.24 -22.10 41.48
C PRO A 493 -6.80 -20.78 42.00
N ILE A 494 -8.04 -20.46 41.61
CA ILE A 494 -8.75 -19.32 42.14
C ILE A 494 -8.99 -19.63 43.63
N HIS A 495 -8.09 -19.18 44.49
CA HIS A 495 -8.38 -19.07 45.91
C HIS A 495 -9.40 -17.96 46.06
N VAL A 496 -10.65 -18.37 46.28
CA VAL A 496 -11.76 -17.47 46.62
C VAL A 496 -11.57 -17.06 48.09
N ASP A 497 -10.57 -16.24 48.36
CA ASP A 497 -10.51 -15.53 49.64
C ASP A 497 -11.30 -14.22 49.48
N SER A 498 -12.49 -14.26 50.07
CA SER A 498 -13.34 -13.10 50.29
C SER A 498 -12.67 -12.22 51.34
N ASN A 499 -12.19 -11.02 50.94
CA ASN A 499 -12.04 -9.80 51.74
C ASN A 499 -11.42 -8.73 50.83
N SER A 500 -12.21 -7.75 50.39
CA SER A 500 -12.37 -6.40 50.98
C SER A 500 -11.31 -5.43 50.45
N ASP A 501 -11.81 -4.44 49.69
CA ASP A 501 -11.36 -3.06 49.52
C ASP A 501 -9.85 -2.78 49.49
N GLU A 502 -9.37 -2.24 48.36
CA GLU A 502 -8.73 -0.92 48.29
C GLU A 502 -8.35 -0.60 46.83
N ASP A 503 -8.63 0.65 46.44
CA ASP A 503 -8.32 1.28 45.16
C ASP A 503 -6.80 1.40 44.96
N GLU A 504 -6.27 1.02 43.79
CA GLU A 504 -5.09 1.68 43.21
C GLU A 504 -5.19 1.71 41.68
N ASP A 505 -5.18 2.94 41.16
CA ASP A 505 -5.00 3.29 39.76
C ASP A 505 -3.60 2.87 39.27
N GLU A 506 -3.49 2.08 38.20
CA GLU A 506 -2.28 2.03 37.38
C GLU A 506 -2.62 2.01 35.89
N ASP A 507 -2.47 3.19 35.28
CA ASP A 507 -2.22 3.40 33.87
C ASP A 507 -1.00 2.57 33.43
N GLY A 508 -1.19 1.73 32.40
CA GLY A 508 -0.14 0.90 31.83
C GLY A 508 -0.33 0.72 30.32
N SER A 509 -0.20 1.81 29.58
CA SER A 509 0.04 1.81 28.14
C SER A 509 1.33 1.04 27.83
N GLN A 510 1.21 -0.12 27.17
CA GLN A 510 2.32 -0.75 26.46
C GLN A 510 2.10 -0.54 24.97
N ASP A 511 2.65 0.57 24.49
CA ASP A 511 2.98 0.74 23.08
C ASP A 511 4.16 -0.20 22.78
N ASP A 512 3.91 -1.21 21.95
CA ASP A 512 4.96 -2.04 21.38
C ASP A 512 5.73 -1.21 20.34
N GLU A 513 6.74 -0.47 20.81
CA GLU A 513 7.85 0.03 20.01
C GLU A 513 8.72 -1.16 19.60
N GLU A 514 8.69 -1.52 18.31
CA GLU A 514 9.75 -2.32 17.70
C GLU A 514 10.31 -1.60 16.46
N GLY A 515 11.54 -1.09 16.64
CA GLY A 515 12.60 -1.18 15.64
C GLY A 515 12.73 -0.04 14.63
N ASP A 516 12.88 1.20 15.09
CA ASP A 516 13.58 2.21 14.29
C ASP A 516 15.09 1.94 14.42
N GLU A 517 15.66 1.30 13.41
CA GLU A 517 17.12 1.26 13.22
C GLU A 517 17.59 2.69 12.95
N ASP A 518 18.43 3.22 13.83
CA ASP A 518 19.19 4.45 13.64
C ASP A 518 20.02 4.34 12.35
N PHE A 519 19.50 4.91 11.26
CA PHE A 519 20.27 5.12 10.04
C PHE A 519 21.07 6.41 10.20
N ASP A 520 22.34 6.28 10.59
CA ASP A 520 23.36 7.27 10.25
C ASP A 520 23.46 7.30 8.71
N VAL A 521 22.85 8.31 8.09
CA VAL A 521 22.93 8.55 6.64
C VAL A 521 23.98 9.61 6.36
N ASP A 522 25.07 9.17 5.73
CA ASP A 522 26.14 9.98 5.14
C ASP A 522 25.61 11.06 4.18
N GLU A 523 26.43 12.10 3.94
CA GLU A 523 26.13 13.27 3.12
C GLU A 523 25.45 12.95 1.77
N ASP A 524 24.18 13.37 1.67
CA ASP A 524 23.35 13.21 0.46
C ASP A 524 23.84 14.11 -0.70
N SER A 525 24.23 13.51 -1.82
CA SER A 525 24.40 14.23 -3.09
C SER A 525 23.09 14.18 -3.90
N GLU A 526 22.25 15.22 -3.78
CA GLU A 526 21.20 15.46 -4.78
C GLU A 526 21.88 15.87 -6.09
N ILE A 527 21.76 15.06 -7.15
CA ILE A 527 22.20 15.53 -8.47
C ILE A 527 21.26 16.64 -8.89
N ASP A 528 21.82 17.83 -9.03
CA ASP A 528 21.18 18.98 -9.62
C ASP A 528 20.62 18.63 -11.01
N VAL A 529 19.29 18.60 -11.15
CA VAL A 529 18.64 18.32 -12.44
C VAL A 529 18.95 19.42 -13.45
N ALA A 530 19.30 20.64 -13.02
CA ALA A 530 19.83 21.65 -13.92
C ALA A 530 21.15 21.18 -14.56
N ALA A 531 22.07 20.61 -13.77
CA ALA A 531 23.28 19.97 -14.30
C ALA A 531 22.96 18.73 -15.17
N MET A 532 21.86 18.02 -14.92
CA MET A 532 21.42 16.92 -15.78
C MET A 532 20.86 17.35 -17.14
N LEU A 533 20.25 18.55 -17.22
CA LEU A 533 19.63 19.13 -18.42
C LEU A 533 20.63 19.92 -19.31
N MET A 534 21.86 20.16 -18.86
CA MET A 534 22.85 20.98 -19.58
C MET A 534 23.64 20.26 -20.70
N VAL A 535 23.08 19.25 -21.38
CA VAL A 535 23.70 18.64 -22.57
C VAL A 535 22.74 18.52 -23.74
#